data_AF-A0A355UQ30-F1
#
_entry.id   AF-A0A355UQ30-F1
#
_cell.length_a   1.000
_cell.length_b   1.000
_cell.length_c   1.000
_cell.angle_alpha   90.00
_cell.angle_beta   90.00
_cell.angle_gamma   90.00
#
_symmetry.space_group_name_H-M   'P 1'
#
loop_
_entity.id
_entity.type
_entity.pdbx_description
1 polymer ?
#
loop_
_entity_poly.entity_id
_entity_poly.type
_entity_poly.pdbx_seq_one_letter_code
_entity_poly.pdbx_strand_id
1 'polypeptide(L)' 'MSFSDNERSWSEENFSGTMLGDERRVQRVIMFAQALATHPGKSIPQLFDRPYDVKAVYNLGSVP' A
#
# COMPACT_ATOMS: atom_id res chain seq x y z
N MET A 1 7.09 -11.34 2.38
CA MET A 1 6.50 -10.69 3.58
C MET A 1 5.44 -11.61 4.17
N SER A 2 5.44 -11.78 5.49
CA SER A 2 4.33 -12.40 6.24
C SER A 2 3.56 -11.27 6.90
N PHE A 3 2.26 -11.17 6.60
CA PHE A 3 1.36 -10.20 7.20
C PHE A 3 0.41 -10.96 8.12
N SER A 4 -0.01 -10.38 9.23
CA SER A 4 -1.11 -10.95 10.01
C SER A 4 -2.44 -10.71 9.28
N ASP A 5 -3.39 -11.64 9.44
CA ASP A 5 -4.63 -11.64 8.67
C ASP A 5 -5.50 -10.40 8.97
N ASN A 6 -5.35 -9.82 10.16
CA ASN A 6 -6.08 -8.64 10.60
C ASN A 6 -5.73 -7.39 9.78
N GLU A 7 -4.44 -7.14 9.49
CA GLU A 7 -4.00 -5.96 8.73
C GLU A 7 -4.36 -6.09 7.26
N ARG A 8 -4.31 -7.33 6.73
CA ARG A 8 -4.78 -7.60 5.36
C ARG A 8 -6.26 -7.25 5.24
N SER A 9 -7.11 -7.87 6.06
CA SER A 9 -8.55 -7.64 6.02
C SER A 9 -8.92 -6.18 6.24
N TRP A 10 -8.29 -5.52 7.22
CA TRP A 10 -8.48 -4.08 7.45
C TRP A 10 -8.12 -3.25 6.20
N SER A 11 -6.97 -3.53 5.56
CA SER A 11 -6.54 -2.77 4.38
C SER A 11 -7.46 -2.98 3.18
N GLU A 12 -7.96 -4.20 2.97
CA GLU A 12 -8.88 -4.51 1.88
C GLU A 12 -10.25 -3.86 2.12
N GLU A 13 -10.79 -3.97 3.33
CA GLU A 13 -12.09 -3.37 3.70
C GLU A 13 -12.09 -1.85 3.50
N ASN A 14 -11.01 -1.18 3.90
CA ASN A 14 -10.95 0.28 3.86
C ASN A 14 -10.63 0.84 2.47
N PHE A 15 -9.89 0.11 1.62
CA PHE A 15 -9.32 0.68 0.40
C PHE A 15 -9.72 -0.03 -0.90
N SER A 16 -10.37 -1.20 -0.88
CA SER A 16 -10.79 -1.92 -2.11
C SER A 16 -11.81 -1.15 -2.97
N GLY A 17 -12.67 -0.34 -2.35
CA GLY A 17 -13.67 0.47 -3.06
C GLY A 17 -13.14 1.79 -3.64
N THR A 18 -11.83 2.06 -3.55
CA THR A 18 -11.28 3.37 -3.94
C THR A 18 -11.29 3.54 -5.46
N MET A 19 -11.84 4.64 -5.95
CA MET A 19 -11.83 4.98 -7.38
C MET A 19 -10.55 5.72 -7.76
N LEU A 20 -9.50 4.97 -8.14
CA LEU A 20 -8.21 5.53 -8.59
C LEU A 20 -8.00 5.46 -10.12
N GLY A 21 -9.03 5.10 -10.88
CA GLY A 21 -9.01 5.02 -12.34
C GLY A 21 -8.21 3.83 -12.92
N ASP A 22 -7.42 3.13 -12.10
CA ASP A 22 -6.67 1.93 -12.46
C ASP A 22 -6.63 0.97 -11.26
N GLU A 23 -7.04 -0.28 -11.47
CA GLU A 23 -7.03 -1.33 -10.44
C GLU A 23 -5.64 -1.52 -9.81
N ARG A 24 -4.56 -1.34 -10.58
CA ARG A 24 -3.18 -1.45 -10.09
C ARG A 24 -2.86 -0.37 -9.06
N ARG A 25 -3.48 0.81 -9.16
CA ARG A 25 -3.34 1.87 -8.16
C ARG A 25 -4.09 1.51 -6.88
N VAL A 26 -5.27 0.92 -7.00
CA VAL A 26 -6.07 0.42 -5.86
C VAL A 26 -5.30 -0.65 -5.09
N GLN A 27 -4.78 -1.67 -5.80
CA GLN A 27 -3.96 -2.73 -5.21
C GLN A 27 -2.72 -2.17 -4.49
N ARG A 28 -2.10 -1.13 -5.06
CA ARG A 28 -0.92 -0.50 -4.47
C ARG A 28 -1.25 0.30 -3.21
N VAL A 29 -2.42 0.94 -3.13
CA VAL A 29 -2.89 1.59 -1.91
C VAL A 29 -3.17 0.56 -0.81
N ILE A 30 -3.84 -0.54 -1.13
CA ILE A 30 -4.10 -1.63 -0.18
C ILE A 30 -2.78 -2.17 0.39
N MET A 31 -1.83 -2.51 -0.48
CA MET A 31 -0.49 -2.98 -0.08
C MET A 31 0.21 -1.97 0.85
N PHE A 32 0.14 -0.67 0.52
CA PHE A 32 0.75 0.37 1.33
C PHE A 32 0.10 0.53 2.70
N ALA A 33 -1.24 0.55 2.74
CA ALA A 33 -2.00 0.62 3.99
C ALA A 33 -1.71 -0.58 4.88
N GLN A 34 -1.64 -1.78 4.31
CA GLN A 34 -1.27 -2.99 5.02
C GLN A 34 0.14 -2.92 5.61
N ALA A 35 1.12 -2.44 4.83
CA ALA A 35 2.50 -2.29 5.29
C ALA A 35 2.61 -1.29 6.45
N LEU A 36 1.89 -0.17 6.37
CA LEU A 36 1.79 0.81 7.45
C LEU A 36 1.15 0.24 8.71
N ALA A 37 0.06 -0.50 8.58
CA ALA A 37 -0.62 -1.13 9.71
C ALA A 37 0.26 -2.19 10.37
N THR A 38 1.02 -2.94 9.58
CA THR A 38 1.95 -3.98 10.08
C THR A 38 3.16 -3.37 10.79
N HIS A 39 3.63 -2.21 10.32
CA HIS A 39 4.81 -1.53 10.87
C HIS A 39 4.58 -0.03 11.10
N PRO A 40 3.74 0.34 12.09
CA PRO A 40 3.46 1.73 12.39
C PRO A 40 4.74 2.51 12.72
N GLY A 41 4.84 3.73 12.22
CA GLY A 41 5.96 4.64 12.50
C GLY A 41 7.22 4.42 11.65
N LYS A 42 7.28 3.38 10.80
CA LYS A 42 8.33 3.27 9.78
C LYS A 42 8.09 4.24 8.62
N SER A 43 9.17 4.77 8.07
CA SER A 43 9.13 5.56 6.83
C SER A 43 8.84 4.68 5.61
N ILE A 44 8.32 5.26 4.52
CA ILE A 44 7.98 4.52 3.28
C ILE A 44 9.16 3.68 2.75
N PRO A 45 10.41 4.18 2.66
CA PRO A 45 11.54 3.35 2.23
C PRO A 45 11.87 2.18 3.16
N GLN A 46 11.48 2.24 4.44
CA GLN A 46 11.68 1.17 5.41
C GLN A 46 10.54 0.13 5.40
N LEU A 47 9.43 0.41 4.71
CA LEU A 47 8.28 -0.49 4.58
C LEU A 47 8.44 -1.49 3.43
N PHE A 48 9.30 -1.20 2.46
CA PHE A 48 9.44 -1.99 1.24
C PHE A 48 10.91 -2.33 0.95
N ASP A 49 11.17 -3.60 0.66
CA ASP A 49 12.52 -4.08 0.31
C ASP A 49 12.94 -3.67 -1.11
N ARG A 50 11.97 -3.43 -1.99
CA ARG A 50 12.22 -3.17 -3.41
C ARG A 50 12.09 -1.66 -3.70
N PRO A 51 13.12 -1.03 -4.30
CA PRO A 51 13.05 0.38 -4.70
C PRO A 51 11.89 0.72 -5.64
N TYR A 52 11.47 -0.25 -6.47
CA TYR A 52 10.31 -0.11 -7.34
C TYR A 52 9.02 0.15 -6.55
N ASP A 53 8.80 -0.57 -5.46
CA ASP A 53 7.57 -0.43 -4.66
C ASP A 53 7.57 0.90 -3.90
N VAL A 54 8.72 1.33 -3.38
CA VAL A 54 8.91 2.66 -2.80
C VAL A 54 8.54 3.75 -3.80
N LYS A 55 9.13 3.72 -5.00
CA LYS A 55 8.85 4.71 -6.06
C LYS A 55 7.37 4.69 -6.45
N ALA A 56 6.77 3.50 -6.55
CA ALA A 56 5.40 3.37 -6.98
C ALA A 56 4.40 3.91 -5.94
N VAL A 57 4.71 3.83 -4.64
CA VAL A 57 3.91 4.47 -3.58
C VAL A 57 4.03 5.99 -3.67
N TYR A 58 5.24 6.53 -3.84
CA TYR A 58 5.42 7.98 -4.04
C TYR A 58 4.70 8.50 -5.30
N ASN A 59 4.54 7.65 -6.32
CA ASN A 59 3.88 8.01 -7.57
C ASN A 59 2.36 7.79 -7.58
N LEU A 60 1.73 7.41 -6.46
CA LEU A 60 0.28 7.12 -6.42
C LEU A 60 -0.59 8.29 -6.90
N GLY A 61 -0.21 9.53 -6.55
CA GLY A 61 -0.90 10.75 -6.94
C GLY A 61 -0.38 11.41 -8.23
N SER A 62 0.64 10.82 -8.86
CA SER A 62 1.22 11.37 -10.08
C SER A 62 0.28 11.07 -11.26
N VAL A 63 -0.11 12.14 -11.97
CA VAL A 63 -0.72 12.04 -13.30
C VAL A 63 0.37 11.51 -14.26
N PRO A 64 0.06 10.61 -15.21
CA PRO A 64 1.02 10.18 -16.23
C PRO A 64 1.60 11.36 -17.03
#